data_AF-A0AA96KFN2-F1
#
_entry.id   AF-A0AA96KFN2-F1
#
_cell.length_a   1.000
_cell.length_b   1.000
_cell.length_c   1.000
_cell.angle_alpha   90.00
_cell.angle_beta   90.00
_cell.angle_gamma   90.00
#
_symmetry.space_group_name_H-M   'P 1'
#
loop_
_entity.id
_entity.type
_entity.pdbx_description
1 polymer ?
#
loop_
_entity_poly.entity_id
_entity_poly.type
_entity_poly.pdbx_seq_one_letter_code
_entity_poly.pdbx_strand_id
1 'polypeptide(L)'
;MQIRTFLHTFLLAGLTCLAMQAGAQGQCPKISCDCMKLPVEPWQSICANYEKKIKQACAKNGGEPTTYCALHGPDATPLPLALSIPSVEVIPVENIAETNRRIASMYWSVRTDVDLAVEQVEKGQHVRAQQIIKVVEANIQNLFENQHQVVVSWVSYEEEKNAIKAWRDYSSDTEEMGGYIEKRAADLWKRFEQAEDETVKKVNRVLSHKLLRLAGEVYEQAAYAYDGGVQYEESAKVWSKAASLTKLLIEQKQSLGSSQQGIEYFRYQAAARLHRASYEWLMEEQMRDAKNSLQESQPYMKEPRSVDPLLVEDEE
;
A
#
# COMPACT_ATOMS: atom_id res chain seq x y z
N MET A 1 62.68 0.10 -53.95
CA MET A 1 61.80 -1.06 -53.75
C MET A 1 61.36 -1.06 -52.29
N GLN A 2 60.33 -0.27 -51.97
CA GLN A 2 59.83 -0.01 -50.61
C GLN A 2 58.34 0.31 -50.70
N ILE A 3 57.64 0.12 -49.57
CA ILE A 3 56.22 0.43 -49.31
C ILE A 3 55.27 -0.71 -49.69
N ARG A 4 55.01 -1.65 -48.77
CA ARG A 4 53.81 -2.53 -48.81
C ARG A 4 53.58 -3.36 -47.52
N THR A 5 53.52 -2.74 -46.33
CA THR A 5 53.18 -3.51 -45.11
C THR A 5 52.66 -2.71 -43.91
N PHE A 6 51.76 -1.72 -44.10
CA PHE A 6 51.23 -0.95 -42.95
C PHE A 6 49.78 -0.45 -43.10
N LEU A 7 48.86 -1.23 -43.70
CA LEU A 7 47.48 -0.75 -43.93
C LEU A 7 46.33 -1.70 -43.56
N HIS A 8 46.56 -2.79 -42.82
CA HIS A 8 45.49 -3.74 -42.47
C HIS A 8 45.23 -3.93 -40.97
N THR A 9 45.93 -3.21 -40.09
CA THR A 9 45.76 -3.32 -38.63
C THR A 9 45.01 -2.15 -37.99
N PHE A 10 44.34 -1.30 -38.78
CA PHE A 10 43.58 -0.15 -38.25
C PHE A 10 42.06 -0.24 -38.46
N LEU A 11 41.57 -1.26 -39.17
CA LEU A 11 40.13 -1.40 -39.48
C LEU A 11 39.36 -2.36 -38.55
N LEU A 12 40.04 -3.10 -37.66
CA LEU A 12 39.38 -3.97 -36.68
C LEU A 12 39.17 -3.34 -35.29
N ALA A 13 39.72 -2.15 -35.02
CA ALA A 13 39.59 -1.48 -33.73
C ALA A 13 38.39 -0.51 -33.63
N GLY A 14 37.64 -0.31 -34.73
CA GLY A 14 36.52 0.64 -34.78
C GLY A 14 35.14 0.07 -34.45
N LEU A 15 34.98 -1.26 -34.36
CA LEU A 15 33.66 -1.91 -34.27
C LEU A 15 33.26 -2.40 -32.87
N THR A 16 34.14 -2.32 -31.87
CA THR A 16 33.82 -2.77 -30.49
C THR A 16 33.24 -1.67 -29.59
N CYS A 17 33.24 -0.40 -30.00
CA CYS A 17 32.70 0.70 -29.18
C CYS A 17 31.19 0.95 -29.32
N LEU A 18 30.48 0.32 -30.27
CA LEU A 18 29.05 0.59 -30.50
C LEU A 18 28.10 -0.35 -29.74
N ALA A 19 28.61 -1.41 -29.09
CA ALA A 19 27.76 -2.38 -28.37
C ALA A 19 27.43 -1.99 -26.92
N MET A 20 28.02 -0.92 -26.37
CA MET A 20 27.81 -0.54 -24.95
C MET A 20 26.68 0.48 -24.71
N GLN A 21 26.02 1.00 -25.75
CA GLN A 21 24.96 2.01 -25.56
C GLN A 21 23.52 1.48 -25.59
N ALA A 22 23.30 0.19 -25.84
CA ALA A 22 21.94 -0.38 -25.96
C ALA A 22 21.32 -0.89 -24.63
N GLY A 23 22.02 -0.78 -23.48
CA GLY A 23 21.56 -1.37 -22.21
C GLY A 23 20.91 -0.43 -21.19
N ALA A 24 20.81 0.88 -21.47
CA ALA A 24 20.43 1.86 -20.44
C ALA A 24 18.92 1.98 -20.17
N GLN A 25 18.06 1.58 -21.11
CA GLN A 25 16.61 1.73 -20.97
C GLN A 25 15.93 0.64 -20.11
N GLY A 26 16.67 -0.39 -19.67
CA GLY A 26 16.14 -1.49 -18.85
C GLY A 26 16.67 -1.56 -17.42
N GLN A 27 17.34 -0.53 -16.89
CA GLN A 27 18.18 -0.70 -15.69
C GLN A 27 17.42 -0.94 -14.38
N CYS A 28 16.10 -0.73 -14.31
CA CYS A 28 15.30 -0.96 -13.10
C CYS A 28 13.85 -1.40 -13.40
N PRO A 29 13.61 -2.67 -13.79
CA PRO A 29 12.26 -3.19 -14.06
C PRO A 29 11.39 -3.25 -12.80
N LYS A 30 12.01 -3.21 -11.61
CA LYS A 30 11.32 -3.15 -10.31
C LYS A 30 10.63 -1.82 -10.03
N ILE A 31 10.79 -0.81 -10.90
CA ILE A 31 10.13 0.50 -10.76
C ILE A 31 9.18 0.72 -11.92
N SER A 32 7.90 0.87 -11.59
CA SER A 32 6.84 1.36 -12.46
C SER A 32 5.93 2.23 -11.61
N CYS A 33 5.90 3.55 -11.81
CA CYS A 33 4.96 4.39 -11.05
C CYS A 33 3.57 4.46 -11.69
N ASP A 34 3.36 3.71 -12.78
CA ASP A 34 2.09 3.61 -13.49
C ASP A 34 1.50 4.98 -13.87
N CYS A 35 2.38 5.90 -14.26
CA CYS A 35 2.03 7.31 -14.43
C CYS A 35 0.97 7.57 -15.50
N MET A 36 0.88 6.71 -16.53
CA MET A 36 -0.06 6.87 -17.63
C MET A 36 -1.51 6.54 -17.25
N LYS A 37 -1.72 5.92 -16.08
CA LYS A 37 -3.06 5.61 -15.55
C LYS A 37 -3.62 6.72 -14.67
N LEU A 38 -2.83 7.76 -14.39
CA LEU A 38 -3.33 8.95 -13.69
C LEU A 38 -4.30 9.71 -14.62
N PRO A 39 -5.44 10.21 -14.11
CA PRO A 39 -6.53 10.70 -14.96
C PRO A 39 -6.26 12.06 -15.61
N VAL A 40 -5.28 12.84 -15.14
CA VAL A 40 -5.01 14.20 -15.63
C VAL A 40 -3.53 14.39 -16.04
N GLU A 41 -3.31 15.05 -17.17
CA GLU A 41 -1.98 15.20 -17.79
C GLU A 41 -0.91 15.84 -16.88
N PRO A 42 -1.20 16.90 -16.10
CA PRO A 42 -0.20 17.47 -15.19
C PRO A 42 0.33 16.44 -14.18
N TRP A 43 -0.55 15.55 -13.71
CA TRP A 43 -0.20 14.49 -12.76
C TRP A 43 0.66 13.41 -13.43
N GLN A 44 0.29 12.99 -14.65
CA GLN A 44 1.07 12.05 -15.45
C GLN A 44 2.51 12.57 -15.65
N SER A 45 2.66 13.85 -16.01
CA SER A 45 3.95 14.50 -16.25
C SER A 45 4.84 14.55 -15.00
N ILE A 46 4.28 14.98 -13.86
CA ILE A 46 5.01 15.03 -12.58
C ILE A 46 5.41 13.63 -12.12
N CYS A 47 4.49 12.67 -12.22
CA CYS A 47 4.77 11.27 -11.90
C CYS A 47 5.91 10.74 -12.77
N ALA A 48 5.86 10.92 -14.10
CA ALA A 48 6.89 10.41 -15.02
C ALA A 48 8.26 11.04 -14.76
N ASN A 49 8.29 12.33 -14.42
CA ASN A 49 9.52 13.02 -14.03
C ASN A 49 10.11 12.46 -12.74
N TYR A 50 9.27 12.16 -11.74
CA TYR A 50 9.71 11.51 -10.50
C TYR A 50 10.19 10.08 -10.75
N GLU A 51 9.43 9.29 -11.51
CA GLU A 51 9.76 7.92 -11.89
C GLU A 51 11.15 7.85 -12.57
N LYS A 52 11.42 8.78 -13.50
CA LYS A 52 12.73 8.88 -14.15
C LYS A 52 13.87 9.09 -13.15
N LYS A 53 13.70 9.97 -12.16
CA LYS A 53 14.72 10.21 -11.11
C LYS A 53 14.97 8.96 -10.28
N ILE A 54 13.92 8.27 -9.85
CA ILE A 54 14.07 7.09 -8.99
C ILE A 54 14.62 5.88 -9.76
N LYS A 55 14.31 5.73 -11.06
CA LYS A 55 14.96 4.76 -11.97
C LYS A 55 16.46 5.00 -12.08
N GLN A 56 16.88 6.26 -12.22
CA GLN A 56 18.31 6.62 -12.23
C GLN A 56 18.99 6.31 -10.89
N ALA A 57 18.32 6.57 -9.76
CA ALA A 57 18.86 6.25 -8.43
C ALA A 57 18.99 4.74 -8.22
N CYS A 58 17.99 3.97 -8.63
CA CYS A 58 17.99 2.50 -8.58
C CYS A 58 19.10 1.91 -9.46
N ALA A 59 19.34 2.45 -10.67
CA ALA A 59 20.41 1.99 -11.55
C ALA A 59 21.79 2.21 -10.91
N LYS A 60 21.99 3.35 -10.24
CA LYS A 60 23.19 3.65 -9.45
C LYS A 60 23.34 2.75 -8.22
N ASN A 61 22.25 2.17 -7.73
CA ASN A 61 22.20 1.27 -6.58
C ASN A 61 22.13 -0.22 -7.00
N GLY A 62 22.72 -0.58 -8.15
CA GLY A 62 22.82 -1.98 -8.59
C GLY A 62 21.48 -2.63 -8.93
N GLY A 63 20.47 -1.85 -9.31
CA GLY A 63 19.15 -2.35 -9.69
C GLY A 63 18.18 -2.52 -8.52
N GLU A 64 18.56 -2.12 -7.30
CA GLU A 64 17.67 -2.15 -6.13
C GLU A 64 17.04 -0.76 -5.87
N PRO A 65 15.70 -0.65 -5.82
CA PRO A 65 15.02 0.59 -5.47
C PRO A 65 15.44 1.12 -4.09
N THR A 66 15.74 2.41 -4.00
CA THR A 66 16.10 3.09 -2.74
C THR A 66 14.98 3.96 -2.18
N THR A 67 13.86 4.04 -2.90
CA THR A 67 12.69 4.87 -2.57
C THR A 67 11.45 4.32 -3.27
N TYR A 68 10.29 4.79 -2.85
CA TYR A 68 8.99 4.45 -3.42
C TYR A 68 8.53 5.47 -4.46
N CYS A 69 7.53 5.11 -5.26
CA CYS A 69 6.80 6.07 -6.08
C CYS A 69 6.06 7.07 -5.19
N ALA A 70 6.25 8.37 -5.43
CA ALA A 70 5.65 9.43 -4.63
C ALA A 70 4.25 9.77 -5.16
N LEU A 71 4.13 10.07 -6.45
CA LEU A 71 2.87 10.13 -7.18
C LEU A 71 2.75 8.87 -8.04
N HIS A 72 1.59 8.23 -8.08
CA HIS A 72 1.49 6.90 -8.68
C HIS A 72 0.08 6.52 -9.16
N GLY A 73 0.02 5.71 -10.21
CA GLY A 73 -1.20 5.05 -10.66
C GLY A 73 -1.58 3.83 -9.80
N PRO A 74 -2.67 3.13 -10.17
CA PRO A 74 -3.19 2.00 -9.41
C PRO A 74 -2.26 0.79 -9.36
N ASP A 75 -1.43 0.57 -10.38
CA ASP A 75 -0.55 -0.61 -10.49
C ASP A 75 0.91 -0.32 -10.17
N ALA A 76 1.18 0.76 -9.44
CA ALA A 76 2.54 1.21 -9.20
C ALA A 76 3.35 0.32 -8.24
N THR A 77 4.66 0.26 -8.49
CA THR A 77 5.66 -0.48 -7.74
C THR A 77 7.02 0.22 -7.76
N PRO A 78 7.77 0.25 -6.63
CA PRO A 78 7.36 -0.19 -5.31
C PRO A 78 6.51 0.89 -4.60
N LEU A 79 5.56 0.44 -3.78
CA LEU A 79 4.79 1.28 -2.86
C LEU A 79 4.93 0.79 -1.40
N PRO A 80 4.90 1.70 -0.42
CA PRO A 80 4.97 1.38 1.01
C PRO A 80 3.59 1.01 1.57
N LEU A 81 2.77 0.30 0.80
CA LEU A 81 1.46 -0.19 1.23
C LEU A 81 1.63 -1.45 2.10
N ALA A 82 0.67 -1.69 2.99
CA ALA A 82 0.60 -2.96 3.72
C ALA A 82 0.01 -4.06 2.83
N LEU A 83 -0.93 -3.67 1.96
CA LEU A 83 -1.58 -4.50 0.98
C LEU A 83 -0.59 -4.98 -0.08
N SER A 84 -0.50 -6.30 -0.23
CA SER A 84 0.08 -6.96 -1.40
C SER A 84 -1.04 -7.60 -2.21
N ILE A 85 -1.17 -7.25 -3.49
CA ILE A 85 -2.14 -7.89 -4.37
C ILE A 85 -1.63 -9.30 -4.71
N PRO A 86 -2.33 -10.36 -4.25
CA PRO A 86 -1.86 -11.73 -4.45
C PRO A 86 -2.13 -12.18 -5.89
N SER A 87 -1.19 -12.94 -6.46
CA SER A 87 -1.49 -13.75 -7.64
C SER A 87 -2.29 -14.97 -7.19
N VAL A 88 -3.51 -15.11 -7.70
CA VAL A 88 -4.46 -16.15 -7.29
C VAL A 88 -4.84 -17.00 -8.49
N GLU A 89 -5.05 -18.29 -8.25
CA GLU A 89 -5.53 -19.22 -9.26
C GLU A 89 -7.05 -19.09 -9.43
N VAL A 90 -7.53 -19.20 -10.67
CA VAL A 90 -8.97 -19.25 -10.98
C VAL A 90 -9.56 -20.54 -10.42
N ILE A 91 -10.67 -20.44 -9.68
CA ILE A 91 -11.39 -21.59 -9.13
C ILE A 91 -12.63 -21.94 -9.97
N PRO A 92 -13.07 -23.22 -10.00
CA PRO A 92 -14.31 -23.62 -10.64
C PRO A 92 -15.52 -22.84 -10.11
N VAL A 93 -16.49 -22.55 -10.97
CA VAL A 93 -17.71 -21.77 -10.63
C VAL A 93 -18.45 -22.40 -9.45
N GLU A 94 -18.54 -23.73 -9.41
CA GLU A 94 -19.19 -24.49 -8.35
C GLU A 94 -18.54 -24.30 -6.96
N ASN A 95 -17.25 -23.92 -6.91
CA ASN A 95 -16.51 -23.70 -5.66
C ASN A 95 -16.67 -22.27 -5.12
N ILE A 96 -17.11 -21.30 -5.93
CA ILE A 96 -17.23 -19.89 -5.52
C ILE A 96 -18.17 -19.73 -4.31
N ALA A 97 -19.28 -20.46 -4.29
CA ALA A 97 -20.22 -20.42 -3.17
C ALA A 97 -19.62 -20.94 -1.85
N GLU A 98 -18.74 -21.94 -1.92
CA GLU A 98 -18.02 -22.45 -0.75
C GLU A 98 -16.96 -21.45 -0.27
N THR A 99 -16.19 -20.89 -1.20
CA THR A 99 -15.19 -19.85 -0.88
C THR A 99 -15.85 -18.64 -0.21
N ASN A 100 -17.03 -18.22 -0.67
CA ASN A 100 -17.81 -17.16 0.00
C ASN A 100 -18.21 -17.51 1.45
N ARG A 101 -18.61 -18.76 1.73
CA ARG A 101 -18.90 -19.20 3.10
C ARG A 101 -17.64 -19.18 3.98
N ARG A 102 -16.48 -19.52 3.40
CA ARG A 102 -15.18 -19.43 4.08
C ARG A 102 -14.84 -17.97 4.41
N ILE A 103 -14.99 -17.05 3.46
CA ILE A 103 -14.80 -15.60 3.66
C ILE A 103 -15.66 -15.10 4.83
N ALA A 104 -16.96 -15.42 4.84
CA ALA A 104 -17.87 -15.04 5.92
C ALA A 104 -17.42 -15.58 7.29
N SER A 105 -16.97 -16.84 7.34
CA SER A 105 -16.45 -17.46 8.57
C SER A 105 -15.17 -16.80 9.07
N MET A 106 -14.33 -16.31 8.15
CA MET A 106 -13.07 -15.65 8.48
C MET A 106 -13.26 -14.27 9.10
N TYR A 107 -14.26 -13.48 8.66
CA TYR A 107 -14.63 -12.23 9.34
C TYR A 107 -14.96 -12.47 10.82
N TRP A 108 -15.79 -13.49 11.10
CA TRP A 108 -16.14 -13.84 12.48
C TRP A 108 -14.92 -14.33 13.29
N SER A 109 -14.07 -15.16 12.68
CA SER A 109 -12.86 -15.67 13.32
C SER A 109 -11.90 -14.55 13.71
N VAL A 110 -11.64 -13.59 12.79
CA VAL A 110 -10.75 -12.46 13.06
C VAL A 110 -11.25 -11.64 14.24
N ARG A 111 -12.55 -11.30 14.30
CA ARG A 111 -13.13 -10.55 15.42
C ARG A 111 -12.95 -11.31 16.75
N THR A 112 -13.29 -12.60 16.75
CA THR A 112 -13.19 -13.46 17.94
C THR A 112 -11.74 -13.59 18.42
N ASP A 113 -10.79 -13.77 17.51
CA ASP A 113 -9.36 -13.88 17.84
C ASP A 113 -8.78 -12.57 18.37
N VAL A 114 -9.23 -11.41 17.85
CA VAL A 114 -8.84 -10.10 18.40
C VAL A 114 -9.35 -9.93 19.83
N ASP A 115 -10.62 -10.26 20.11
CA ASP A 115 -11.16 -10.23 21.48
C ASP A 115 -10.40 -11.16 22.41
N LEU A 116 -10.15 -12.39 21.96
CA LEU A 116 -9.37 -13.37 22.72
C LEU A 116 -7.96 -12.84 23.00
N ALA A 117 -7.29 -12.21 22.03
CA ALA A 117 -5.96 -11.63 22.25
C ALA A 117 -5.98 -10.55 23.33
N VAL A 118 -6.97 -9.66 23.32
CA VAL A 118 -7.14 -8.61 24.35
C VAL A 118 -7.43 -9.23 25.72
N GLU A 119 -8.29 -10.24 25.80
CA GLU A 119 -8.58 -10.97 27.04
C GLU A 119 -7.30 -11.64 27.60
N GLN A 120 -6.45 -12.20 26.75
CA GLN A 120 -5.17 -12.79 27.19
C GLN A 120 -4.21 -11.74 27.76
N VAL A 121 -4.27 -10.49 27.31
CA VAL A 121 -3.50 -9.39 27.93
C VAL A 121 -3.99 -9.13 29.35
N GLU A 122 -5.31 -9.09 29.55
CA GLU A 122 -5.93 -8.87 30.86
C GLU A 122 -5.58 -9.97 31.86
N LYS A 123 -5.46 -11.22 31.38
CA LYS A 123 -5.03 -12.38 32.17
C LYS A 123 -3.52 -12.45 32.41
N GLY A 124 -2.74 -11.48 31.94
CA GLY A 124 -1.27 -11.50 32.02
C GLY A 124 -0.58 -12.49 31.07
N GLN A 125 -1.32 -13.15 30.17
CA GLN A 125 -0.82 -14.15 29.23
C GLN A 125 -0.27 -13.51 27.95
N HIS A 126 0.71 -12.61 28.09
CA HIS A 126 1.19 -11.76 26.99
C HIS A 126 1.78 -12.51 25.80
N VAL A 127 2.49 -13.63 26.04
CA VAL A 127 3.03 -14.48 24.96
C VAL A 127 1.90 -15.09 24.14
N ARG A 128 0.82 -15.53 24.81
CA ARG A 128 -0.35 -16.10 24.15
C ARG A 128 -1.08 -15.04 23.32
N ALA A 129 -1.27 -13.84 23.87
CA ALA A 129 -1.85 -12.71 23.14
C ALA A 129 -1.08 -12.42 21.84
N GLN A 130 0.25 -12.37 21.89
CA GLN A 130 1.08 -12.15 20.71
C GLN A 130 0.98 -13.26 19.66
N GLN A 131 0.83 -14.52 20.09
CA GLN A 131 0.61 -15.65 19.18
C GLN A 131 -0.74 -15.53 18.47
N ILE A 132 -1.80 -15.15 19.19
CA ILE A 132 -3.13 -14.97 18.61
C ILE A 132 -3.12 -13.83 17.58
N ILE A 133 -2.45 -12.70 17.86
CA ILE A 133 -2.33 -11.61 16.88
C ILE A 133 -1.62 -12.04 15.59
N LYS A 134 -0.64 -12.97 15.65
CA LYS A 134 -0.04 -13.53 14.43
C LYS A 134 -1.03 -14.36 13.62
N VAL A 135 -1.93 -15.08 14.30
CA VAL A 135 -3.01 -15.83 13.63
C VAL A 135 -4.01 -14.86 12.99
N VAL A 136 -4.36 -13.77 13.68
CA VAL A 136 -5.20 -12.69 13.14
C VAL A 136 -4.58 -12.11 11.86
N GLU A 137 -3.29 -11.76 11.89
CA GLU A 137 -2.55 -11.24 10.73
C GLU A 137 -2.61 -12.20 9.53
N ALA A 138 -2.34 -13.49 9.75
CA ALA A 138 -2.44 -14.50 8.69
C ALA A 138 -3.89 -14.67 8.17
N ASN A 139 -4.89 -14.60 9.06
CA ASN A 139 -6.29 -14.71 8.67
C ASN A 139 -6.76 -13.49 7.85
N ILE A 140 -6.28 -12.29 8.15
CA ILE A 140 -6.56 -11.07 7.35
C ILE A 140 -5.98 -11.21 5.93
N GLN A 141 -4.76 -11.74 5.79
CA GLN A 141 -4.15 -11.97 4.48
C GLN A 141 -4.90 -13.04 3.69
N ASN A 142 -5.15 -14.19 4.31
CA ASN A 142 -5.93 -15.26 3.69
C ASN A 142 -7.34 -14.80 3.31
N LEU A 143 -7.97 -13.91 4.09
CA LEU A 143 -9.29 -13.37 3.79
C LEU A 143 -9.25 -12.62 2.46
N PHE A 144 -8.32 -11.68 2.33
CA PHE A 144 -8.16 -10.90 1.10
C PHE A 144 -7.78 -11.77 -0.10
N GLU A 145 -6.91 -12.78 0.07
CA GLU A 145 -6.58 -13.75 -0.97
C GLU A 145 -7.83 -14.50 -1.47
N ASN A 146 -8.71 -14.97 -0.57
CA ASN A 146 -9.94 -15.66 -0.97
C ASN A 146 -10.93 -14.71 -1.67
N GLN A 147 -11.07 -13.47 -1.19
CA GLN A 147 -11.89 -12.44 -1.85
C GLN A 147 -11.40 -12.18 -3.27
N HIS A 148 -10.09 -11.95 -3.42
CA HIS A 148 -9.45 -11.71 -4.72
C HIS A 148 -9.60 -12.93 -5.64
N GLN A 149 -9.46 -14.15 -5.11
CA GLN A 149 -9.66 -15.39 -5.87
C GLN A 149 -11.08 -15.51 -6.43
N VAL A 150 -12.11 -15.17 -5.66
CA VAL A 150 -13.51 -15.16 -6.15
C VAL A 150 -13.68 -14.15 -7.29
N VAL A 151 -13.19 -12.93 -7.10
CA VAL A 151 -13.32 -11.84 -8.08
C VAL A 151 -12.59 -12.18 -9.38
N VAL A 152 -11.32 -12.59 -9.30
CA VAL A 152 -10.51 -12.97 -10.47
C VAL A 152 -11.16 -14.13 -11.22
N SER A 153 -11.80 -15.06 -10.50
CA SER A 153 -12.54 -16.16 -11.12
C SER A 153 -13.74 -15.65 -11.90
N TRP A 154 -14.55 -14.75 -11.34
CA TRP A 154 -15.67 -14.14 -12.07
C TRP A 154 -15.23 -13.38 -13.32
N VAL A 155 -14.16 -12.60 -13.23
CA VAL A 155 -13.59 -11.90 -14.40
C VAL A 155 -13.15 -12.90 -15.48
N SER A 156 -12.51 -14.01 -15.08
CA SER A 156 -12.05 -15.05 -16.01
C SER A 156 -13.17 -15.82 -16.69
N TYR A 157 -14.36 -15.85 -16.09
CA TYR A 157 -15.58 -16.41 -16.68
C TYR A 157 -16.42 -15.37 -17.44
N GLU A 158 -15.88 -14.17 -17.70
CA GLU A 158 -16.57 -13.08 -18.39
C GLU A 158 -17.84 -12.58 -17.64
N GLU A 159 -17.88 -12.78 -16.32
CA GLU A 159 -18.99 -12.42 -15.44
C GLU A 159 -18.66 -11.15 -14.62
N GLU A 160 -18.24 -10.07 -15.27
CA GLU A 160 -17.77 -8.81 -14.63
C GLU A 160 -18.79 -8.23 -13.64
N LYS A 161 -20.09 -8.36 -13.91
CA LYS A 161 -21.15 -7.91 -12.99
C LYS A 161 -21.10 -8.64 -11.65
N ASN A 162 -20.79 -9.93 -11.67
CA ASN A 162 -20.65 -10.73 -10.44
C ASN A 162 -19.35 -10.39 -9.71
N ALA A 163 -18.27 -10.07 -10.43
CA ALA A 163 -17.03 -9.58 -9.83
C ALA A 163 -17.24 -8.24 -9.08
N ILE A 164 -17.87 -7.25 -9.74
CA ILE A 164 -18.22 -5.97 -9.12
C ILE A 164 -19.14 -6.18 -7.92
N LYS A 165 -20.16 -7.03 -8.04
CA LYS A 165 -21.06 -7.35 -6.93
C LYS A 165 -20.29 -7.96 -5.75
N ALA A 166 -19.41 -8.92 -6.00
CA ALA A 166 -18.61 -9.55 -4.95
C ALA A 166 -17.77 -8.51 -4.20
N TRP A 167 -17.12 -7.59 -4.92
CA TRP A 167 -16.39 -6.50 -4.31
C TRP A 167 -17.26 -5.60 -3.43
N ARG A 168 -18.46 -5.23 -3.90
CA ARG A 168 -19.43 -4.46 -3.12
C ARG A 168 -19.88 -5.19 -1.86
N ASP A 169 -20.09 -6.50 -1.95
CA ASP A 169 -20.46 -7.32 -0.79
C ASP A 169 -19.30 -7.36 0.24
N TYR A 170 -18.04 -7.41 -0.21
CA TYR A 170 -16.88 -7.48 0.69
C TYR A 170 -16.47 -6.15 1.32
N SER A 171 -16.64 -5.03 0.61
CA SER A 171 -16.03 -3.76 0.99
C SER A 171 -16.51 -3.25 2.35
N SER A 172 -17.82 -3.26 2.59
CA SER A 172 -18.40 -2.81 3.86
C SER A 172 -18.05 -3.72 5.05
N ASP A 173 -18.10 -5.04 4.85
CA ASP A 173 -17.73 -6.00 5.91
C ASP A 173 -16.24 -5.87 6.30
N THR A 174 -15.37 -5.63 5.30
CA THR A 174 -13.94 -5.39 5.50
C THR A 174 -13.71 -4.08 6.25
N GLU A 175 -14.42 -3.01 5.87
CA GLU A 175 -14.35 -1.73 6.56
C GLU A 175 -14.79 -1.82 8.03
N GLU A 176 -15.91 -2.50 8.31
CA GLU A 176 -16.41 -2.69 9.68
C GLU A 176 -15.40 -3.47 10.53
N MET A 177 -14.76 -4.50 9.94
CA MET A 177 -13.68 -5.24 10.60
C MET A 177 -12.48 -4.32 10.92
N GLY A 178 -12.10 -3.43 9.99
CA GLY A 178 -11.05 -2.44 10.22
C GLY A 178 -11.35 -1.53 11.40
N GLY A 179 -12.58 -0.98 11.45
CA GLY A 179 -13.03 -0.13 12.56
C GLY A 179 -13.10 -0.85 13.91
N TYR A 180 -13.49 -2.13 13.90
CA TYR A 180 -13.47 -2.97 15.08
C TYR A 180 -12.04 -3.18 15.62
N ILE A 181 -11.07 -3.49 14.76
CA ILE A 181 -9.66 -3.66 15.14
C ILE A 181 -9.08 -2.33 15.66
N GLU A 182 -9.39 -1.21 15.00
CA GLU A 182 -8.98 0.13 15.44
C GLU A 182 -9.45 0.42 16.87
N LYS A 183 -10.73 0.15 17.17
CA LYS A 183 -11.30 0.35 18.51
C LYS A 183 -10.53 -0.44 19.57
N ARG A 184 -10.21 -1.71 19.30
CA ARG A 184 -9.42 -2.56 20.22
C ARG A 184 -7.99 -2.06 20.39
N ALA A 185 -7.40 -1.51 19.33
CA ALA A 185 -6.09 -0.88 19.40
C ALA A 185 -6.10 0.36 20.31
N ALA A 186 -7.15 1.20 20.21
CA ALA A 186 -7.35 2.36 21.06
C ALA A 186 -7.58 1.99 22.53
N ASP A 187 -8.36 0.93 22.80
CA ASP A 187 -8.55 0.39 24.16
C ASP A 187 -7.20 0.00 24.80
N LEU A 188 -6.34 -0.70 24.05
CA LEU A 188 -4.99 -1.06 24.51
C LEU A 188 -4.08 0.16 24.69
N TRP A 189 -4.18 1.18 23.83
CA TRP A 189 -3.41 2.41 23.97
C TRP A 189 -3.76 3.14 25.27
N LYS A 190 -5.06 3.30 25.55
CA LYS A 190 -5.54 3.91 26.79
C LYS A 190 -5.04 3.16 28.03
N ARG A 191 -5.00 1.82 27.98
CA ARG A 191 -4.42 1.00 29.06
C ARG A 191 -2.91 1.18 29.20
N PHE A 192 -2.20 1.41 28.09
CA PHE A 192 -0.78 1.78 28.13
C PHE A 192 -0.57 3.11 28.87
N GLU A 193 -1.38 4.12 28.59
CA GLU A 193 -1.27 5.43 29.24
C GLU A 193 -1.59 5.39 30.74
N GLN A 194 -2.48 4.48 31.15
CA GLN A 194 -2.96 4.34 32.53
C GLN A 194 -2.17 3.34 33.38
N ALA A 195 -1.40 2.44 32.76
CA ALA A 195 -0.66 1.43 33.49
C ALA A 195 0.48 2.04 34.31
N GLU A 196 0.69 1.57 35.53
CA GLU A 196 1.86 1.94 36.34
C GLU A 196 3.01 0.94 36.14
N ASP A 197 2.68 -0.35 35.97
CA ASP A 197 3.65 -1.41 35.74
C ASP A 197 4.27 -1.32 34.33
N GLU A 198 5.60 -1.30 34.26
CA GLU A 198 6.35 -1.15 33.01
C GLU A 198 6.20 -2.35 32.05
N THR A 199 5.96 -3.56 32.57
CA THR A 199 5.70 -4.74 31.72
C THR A 199 4.34 -4.59 31.05
N VAL A 200 3.31 -4.23 31.82
CA VAL A 200 1.96 -3.97 31.31
C VAL A 200 1.96 -2.83 30.30
N LYS A 201 2.64 -1.71 30.58
CA LYS A 201 2.83 -0.60 29.63
C LYS A 201 3.42 -1.11 28.32
N LYS A 202 4.56 -1.82 28.40
CA LYS A 202 5.28 -2.32 27.22
C LYS A 202 4.40 -3.23 26.37
N VAL A 203 3.63 -4.13 26.98
CA VAL A 203 2.78 -5.07 26.26
C VAL A 203 1.60 -4.36 25.59
N ASN A 204 0.87 -3.52 26.33
CA ASN A 204 -0.25 -2.75 25.79
C ASN A 204 0.18 -1.87 24.61
N ARG A 205 1.32 -1.18 24.72
CA ARG A 205 1.92 -0.39 23.64
C ARG A 205 2.22 -1.24 22.41
N VAL A 206 2.90 -2.38 22.57
CA VAL A 206 3.28 -3.25 21.45
C VAL A 206 2.05 -3.80 20.74
N LEU A 207 1.05 -4.27 21.48
CA LEU A 207 -0.16 -4.85 20.91
C LEU A 207 -1.07 -3.77 20.29
N SER A 208 -1.19 -2.60 20.92
CA SER A 208 -1.90 -1.45 20.35
C SER A 208 -1.31 -1.04 18.98
N HIS A 209 0.01 -0.85 18.89
CA HIS A 209 0.66 -0.53 17.61
C HIS A 209 0.48 -1.62 16.55
N LYS A 210 0.46 -2.91 16.95
CA LYS A 210 0.20 -4.02 16.03
C LYS A 210 -1.23 -3.99 15.51
N LEU A 211 -2.22 -3.83 16.38
CA LEU A 211 -3.62 -3.73 15.97
C LEU A 211 -3.88 -2.49 15.11
N LEU A 212 -3.28 -1.33 15.42
CA LEU A 212 -3.37 -0.14 14.57
C LEU A 212 -2.83 -0.38 13.16
N ARG A 213 -1.70 -1.09 13.03
CA ARG A 213 -1.15 -1.49 11.73
C ARG A 213 -2.12 -2.41 10.98
N LEU A 214 -2.64 -3.43 11.64
CA LEU A 214 -3.59 -4.39 11.05
C LEU A 214 -4.90 -3.70 10.63
N ALA A 215 -5.44 -2.80 11.45
CA ALA A 215 -6.60 -1.99 11.08
C ALA A 215 -6.31 -1.15 9.82
N GLY A 216 -5.13 -0.54 9.76
CA GLY A 216 -4.69 0.18 8.57
C GLY A 216 -4.65 -0.70 7.32
N GLU A 217 -4.08 -1.91 7.41
CA GLU A 217 -4.06 -2.90 6.31
C GLU A 217 -5.46 -3.34 5.89
N VAL A 218 -6.35 -3.63 6.83
CA VAL A 218 -7.74 -3.98 6.56
C VAL A 218 -8.48 -2.83 5.87
N TYR A 219 -8.21 -1.57 6.24
CA TYR A 219 -8.74 -0.43 5.49
C TYR A 219 -8.16 -0.33 4.07
N GLU A 220 -6.88 -0.65 3.83
CA GLU A 220 -6.36 -0.73 2.45
C GLU A 220 -7.11 -1.79 1.63
N GLN A 221 -7.39 -2.96 2.21
CA GLN A 221 -8.18 -4.03 1.57
C GLN A 221 -9.62 -3.58 1.28
N ALA A 222 -10.27 -2.91 2.24
CA ALA A 222 -11.62 -2.37 2.06
C ALA A 222 -11.66 -1.31 0.96
N ALA A 223 -10.69 -0.39 0.92
CA ALA A 223 -10.60 0.62 -0.13
C ALA A 223 -10.40 -0.03 -1.51
N TYR A 224 -9.51 -1.01 -1.62
CA TYR A 224 -9.32 -1.80 -2.84
C TYR A 224 -10.62 -2.49 -3.28
N ALA A 225 -11.40 -3.04 -2.34
CA ALA A 225 -12.71 -3.61 -2.63
C ALA A 225 -13.75 -2.56 -3.06
N TYR A 226 -13.75 -1.36 -2.47
CA TYR A 226 -14.62 -0.26 -2.91
C TYR A 226 -14.29 0.19 -4.34
N ASP A 227 -13.00 0.35 -4.69
CA ASP A 227 -12.52 0.64 -6.05
C ASP A 227 -12.98 -0.44 -7.05
N GLY A 228 -12.71 -1.72 -6.77
CA GLY A 228 -13.19 -2.83 -7.59
C GLY A 228 -14.72 -2.95 -7.68
N GLY A 229 -15.44 -2.39 -6.71
CA GLY A 229 -16.90 -2.26 -6.68
C GLY A 229 -17.43 -1.02 -7.41
N VAL A 230 -16.54 -0.19 -8.00
CA VAL A 230 -16.84 1.09 -8.65
C VAL A 230 -17.53 2.06 -7.67
N GLN A 231 -16.99 2.17 -6.46
CA GLN A 231 -17.43 3.07 -5.39
C GLN A 231 -16.23 3.93 -4.98
N TYR A 232 -15.74 4.78 -5.89
CA TYR A 232 -14.45 5.45 -5.72
C TYR A 232 -14.50 6.51 -4.59
N GLU A 233 -15.62 7.19 -4.39
CA GLU A 233 -15.80 8.09 -3.23
C GLU A 233 -15.58 7.36 -1.90
N GLU A 234 -16.13 6.16 -1.75
CA GLU A 234 -16.00 5.34 -0.55
C GLU A 234 -14.56 4.81 -0.42
N SER A 235 -13.96 4.37 -1.53
CA SER A 235 -12.54 4.01 -1.60
C SER A 235 -11.65 5.16 -1.10
N ALA A 236 -11.90 6.39 -1.54
CA ALA A 236 -11.14 7.57 -1.17
C ALA A 236 -11.20 7.88 0.34
N LYS A 237 -12.41 7.79 0.93
CA LYS A 237 -12.63 7.94 2.37
C LYS A 237 -11.88 6.88 3.16
N VAL A 238 -11.93 5.63 2.72
CA VAL A 238 -11.28 4.51 3.42
C VAL A 238 -9.76 4.57 3.29
N TRP A 239 -9.21 4.94 2.14
CA TRP A 239 -7.77 5.23 1.98
C TRP A 239 -7.31 6.35 2.92
N SER A 240 -8.10 7.42 3.02
CA SER A 240 -7.83 8.54 3.94
C SER A 240 -7.88 8.10 5.41
N LYS A 241 -8.80 7.19 5.76
CA LYS A 241 -8.89 6.58 7.08
C LYS A 241 -7.66 5.73 7.40
N ALA A 242 -7.22 4.89 6.46
CA ALA A 242 -5.98 4.12 6.59
C ALA A 242 -4.78 5.06 6.81
N ALA A 243 -4.70 6.16 6.07
CA ALA A 243 -3.63 7.15 6.23
C ALA A 243 -3.64 7.77 7.64
N SER A 244 -4.83 8.15 8.13
CA SER A 244 -5.01 8.71 9.47
C SER A 244 -4.51 7.78 10.58
N LEU A 245 -4.72 6.47 10.46
CA LEU A 245 -4.16 5.50 11.41
C LEU A 245 -2.63 5.45 11.36
N THR A 246 -2.04 5.57 10.17
CA THR A 246 -0.58 5.65 10.04
C THR A 246 -0.03 6.93 10.66
N LYS A 247 -0.71 8.07 10.50
CA LYS A 247 -0.34 9.34 11.14
C LYS A 247 -0.37 9.20 12.66
N LEU A 248 -1.43 8.63 13.22
CA LEU A 248 -1.52 8.34 14.65
C LEU A 248 -0.36 7.45 15.14
N LEU A 249 0.01 6.41 14.37
CA LEU A 249 1.18 5.58 14.69
C LEU A 249 2.51 6.37 14.67
N ILE A 250 2.68 7.31 13.74
CA ILE A 250 3.85 8.20 13.69
C ILE A 250 3.89 9.06 14.95
N GLU A 251 2.79 9.71 15.29
CA GLU A 251 2.68 10.59 16.48
C GLU A 251 2.98 9.82 17.77
N GLN A 252 2.36 8.65 17.94
CA GLN A 252 2.62 7.78 19.09
C GLN A 252 4.09 7.37 19.16
N LYS A 253 4.70 6.96 18.03
CA LYS A 253 6.13 6.62 17.98
C LYS A 253 7.05 7.79 18.31
N GLN A 254 6.73 8.99 17.83
CA GLN A 254 7.48 10.21 18.13
C GLN A 254 7.38 10.58 19.61
N SER A 255 6.19 10.52 20.20
CA SER A 255 5.98 10.79 21.63
C SER A 255 6.78 9.84 22.53
N LEU A 256 7.05 8.63 22.05
CA LEU A 256 7.85 7.61 22.72
C LEU A 256 9.36 7.71 22.42
N GLY A 257 9.80 8.76 21.71
CA GLY A 257 11.21 8.95 21.36
C GLY A 257 11.77 7.95 20.36
N SER A 258 10.93 7.38 19.47
CA SER A 258 11.40 6.51 18.39
C SER A 258 12.31 7.29 17.43
N SER A 259 13.35 6.62 16.90
CA SER A 259 14.26 7.25 15.94
C SER A 259 13.56 7.60 14.62
N GLN A 260 14.12 8.56 13.88
CA GLN A 260 13.65 8.94 12.55
C GLN A 260 13.54 7.72 11.62
N GLN A 261 14.55 6.85 11.62
CA GLN A 261 14.54 5.62 10.83
C GLN A 261 13.37 4.69 11.20
N GLY A 262 12.98 4.65 12.49
CA GLY A 262 11.85 3.86 12.98
C GLY A 262 10.46 4.41 12.63
N ILE A 263 10.38 5.64 12.11
CA ILE A 263 9.13 6.27 11.64
C ILE A 263 9.09 6.50 10.13
N GLU A 264 10.24 6.48 9.44
CA GLU A 264 10.37 6.81 8.03
C GLU A 264 9.46 5.96 7.11
N TYR A 265 9.42 4.64 7.35
CA TYR A 265 8.52 3.74 6.61
C TYR A 265 7.05 4.17 6.73
N PHE A 266 6.61 4.54 7.94
CA PHE A 266 5.23 4.96 8.17
C PHE A 266 4.93 6.31 7.52
N ARG A 267 5.91 7.21 7.41
CA ARG A 267 5.72 8.46 6.63
C ARG A 267 5.42 8.12 5.18
N TYR A 268 6.24 7.29 4.54
CA TYR A 268 5.97 6.91 3.15
C TYR A 268 4.64 6.17 2.99
N GLN A 269 4.28 5.30 3.93
CA GLN A 269 2.97 4.62 3.94
C GLN A 269 1.80 5.61 4.05
N ALA A 270 1.87 6.59 4.95
CA ALA A 270 0.83 7.62 5.07
C ALA A 270 0.69 8.43 3.78
N ALA A 271 1.82 8.81 3.16
CA ALA A 271 1.81 9.51 1.89
C ALA A 271 1.14 8.67 0.79
N ALA A 272 1.54 7.41 0.61
CA ALA A 272 0.99 6.52 -0.41
C ALA A 272 -0.53 6.31 -0.25
N ARG A 273 -1.00 6.14 0.99
CA ARG A 273 -2.45 6.02 1.28
C ARG A 273 -3.22 7.30 0.91
N LEU A 274 -2.67 8.49 1.18
CA LEU A 274 -3.29 9.76 0.78
C LEU A 274 -3.24 10.00 -0.73
N HIS A 275 -2.18 9.57 -1.40
CA HIS A 275 -2.11 9.60 -2.85
C HIS A 275 -3.14 8.67 -3.49
N ARG A 276 -3.36 7.47 -2.92
CA ARG A 276 -4.47 6.60 -3.30
C ARG A 276 -5.81 7.31 -3.13
N ALA A 277 -6.09 7.85 -1.94
CA ALA A 277 -7.33 8.61 -1.72
C ALA A 277 -7.52 9.74 -2.75
N SER A 278 -6.45 10.46 -3.04
CA SER A 278 -6.45 11.54 -4.01
C SER A 278 -6.75 11.07 -5.44
N TYR A 279 -6.18 9.93 -5.85
CA TYR A 279 -6.48 9.28 -7.12
C TYR A 279 -7.97 8.91 -7.22
N GLU A 280 -8.53 8.28 -6.19
CA GLU A 280 -9.94 7.90 -6.14
C GLU A 280 -10.87 9.12 -6.23
N TRP A 281 -10.54 10.22 -5.55
CA TRP A 281 -11.28 11.48 -5.67
C TRP A 281 -11.27 12.04 -7.10
N LEU A 282 -10.17 11.89 -7.84
CA LEU A 282 -10.12 12.29 -9.24
C LEU A 282 -11.01 11.42 -10.13
N MET A 283 -11.17 10.13 -9.80
CA MET A 283 -12.09 9.23 -10.52
C MET A 283 -13.55 9.64 -10.36
N GLU A 284 -13.91 10.30 -9.25
CA GLU A 284 -15.22 10.92 -8.99
C GLU A 284 -15.31 12.38 -9.46
N GLU A 285 -14.31 12.90 -10.17
CA GLU A 285 -14.23 14.30 -10.60
C GLU A 285 -14.24 15.33 -9.42
N GLN A 286 -13.93 14.88 -8.19
CA GLN A 286 -13.90 15.71 -6.98
C GLN A 286 -12.51 16.37 -6.80
N MET A 287 -12.16 17.28 -7.70
CA MET A 287 -10.82 17.90 -7.76
C MET A 287 -10.36 18.56 -6.45
N ARG A 288 -11.28 19.21 -5.72
CA ARG A 288 -10.95 19.85 -4.44
C ARG A 288 -10.49 18.83 -3.40
N ASP A 289 -11.22 17.74 -3.26
CA ASP A 289 -10.93 16.69 -2.27
C ASP A 289 -9.70 15.87 -2.67
N ALA A 290 -9.47 15.71 -3.98
CA ALA A 290 -8.21 15.22 -4.52
C ALA A 290 -7.02 16.11 -4.10
N LYS A 291 -7.09 17.43 -4.37
CA LYS A 291 -6.05 18.40 -3.99
C LYS A 291 -5.81 18.43 -2.48
N ASN A 292 -6.87 18.38 -1.67
CA ASN A 292 -6.77 18.31 -0.21
C ASN A 292 -5.99 17.09 0.26
N SER A 293 -6.33 15.90 -0.26
CA SER A 293 -5.65 14.64 0.07
C SER A 293 -4.17 14.68 -0.35
N LEU A 294 -3.88 15.25 -1.53
CA LEU A 294 -2.53 15.43 -2.04
C LEU A 294 -1.71 16.40 -1.17
N GLN A 295 -2.29 17.54 -0.78
CA GLN A 295 -1.67 18.50 0.11
C GLN A 295 -1.37 17.89 1.48
N GLU A 296 -2.31 17.11 2.02
CA GLU A 296 -2.13 16.42 3.30
C GLU A 296 -1.02 15.35 3.24
N SER A 297 -0.71 14.81 2.05
CA SER A 297 0.37 13.84 1.89
C SER A 297 1.77 14.48 1.97
N GLN A 298 1.90 15.76 1.60
CA GLN A 298 3.18 16.45 1.44
C GLN A 298 4.13 16.34 2.65
N PRO A 299 3.70 16.52 3.92
CA PRO A 299 4.58 16.40 5.07
C PRO A 299 5.21 15.01 5.23
N TYR A 300 4.63 13.99 4.61
CA TYR A 300 5.05 12.60 4.72
C TYR A 300 5.86 12.10 3.51
N MET A 301 5.99 12.93 2.47
CA MET A 301 6.79 12.64 1.26
C MET A 301 8.27 12.95 1.45
N LYS A 302 9.12 12.29 0.66
CA LYS A 302 10.57 12.60 0.58
C LYS A 302 10.85 13.94 -0.11
N GLU A 303 10.08 14.25 -1.15
CA GLU A 303 10.16 15.49 -1.93
C GLU A 303 8.80 16.22 -1.92
N PRO A 304 8.42 16.90 -0.81
CA PRO A 304 7.09 17.51 -0.64
C PRO A 304 6.70 18.46 -1.77
N ARG A 305 7.67 19.22 -2.28
CA ARG A 305 7.47 20.24 -3.33
C ARG A 305 7.29 19.66 -4.73
N SER A 306 7.44 18.34 -4.90
CA SER A 306 7.28 17.71 -6.22
C SER A 306 5.85 17.80 -6.75
N VAL A 307 4.87 18.01 -5.86
CA VAL A 307 3.45 18.10 -6.20
C VAL A 307 2.87 19.51 -6.08
N ASP A 308 3.65 20.51 -5.64
CA ASP A 308 3.20 21.91 -5.55
C ASP A 308 2.55 22.43 -6.85
N PRO A 309 3.04 22.09 -8.06
CA PRO A 309 2.41 22.55 -9.30
C PRO A 309 0.98 22.02 -9.51
N LEU A 310 0.58 20.95 -8.80
CA LEU A 310 -0.77 20.38 -8.86
C LEU A 310 -1.75 21.06 -7.89
N LEU A 311 -1.23 21.85 -6.95
CA LEU A 311 -2.01 22.49 -5.89
C LEU A 311 -2.38 23.94 -6.20
N VAL A 312 -1.86 24.50 -7.29
CA VAL A 312 -2.26 25.85 -7.73
C VAL A 312 -3.74 25.79 -8.12
N GLU A 313 -4.53 26.72 -7.59
CA GLU A 313 -5.91 26.93 -8.04
C GLU A 313 -5.86 27.47 -9.47
N ASP A 314 -6.57 26.83 -10.39
CA ASP A 314 -6.84 27.48 -11.67
C ASP A 314 -7.74 28.67 -11.33
N GLU A 315 -7.26 29.90 -11.54
CA GLU A 315 -8.10 31.09 -11.43
C GLU A 315 -9.22 30.95 -12.47
N GLU A 316 -10.41 30.56 -12.02
CA GLU A 316 -11.65 30.57 -12.83
C GLU A 316 -12.12 32.01 -13.12
#